data_AF-A0A2D7DEK0-F1
#
_entry.id   AF-A0A2D7DEK0-F1
#
_cell.length_a   1.000
_cell.length_b   1.000
_cell.length_c   1.000
_cell.angle_alpha   90.00
_cell.angle_beta   90.00
_cell.angle_gamma   90.00
#
_symmetry.space_group_name_H-M   'P 1'
#
loop_
_entity.id
_entity.type
_entity.pdbx_description
1 polymer ?
#
loop_
_entity_poly.entity_id
_entity_poly.type
_entity_poly.pdbx_seq_one_letter_code
_entity_poly.pdbx_strand_id
1 'polypeptide(L)'
;MLASMPMKNAGIVQEHDLPTDIEANEKLVVTWSLDIYDCEGFARFQVQFPAGITAKPVESAKSSFSFENGKAKFIWMELPPQNTLDVSLEISANQDFEGGSVTQWFSFIRDGRRKDVEFEPHHLARRESAVASSDATSTELKVQRNWTATTKRSGTMAVTVSGYESGQFLKLTELLGPHDAISILEDSDCDIRDAYDEQLVFIWQAAPQGTELKVEYTLRGGTPSSISGRVSTIQNNTALERSVAAIAPSDASTSAPPEPTAFRPEPKPAEENVAFRIQILATHSAVSSDAVKRIYAYPGEVRHERHTEWHKFTTGNHTAYKSARDNRVDLNTNHTFPGPFVTAYRNGQRITVQEALLITKQNWIP
;
A
#
# COMPACT_ATOMS: atom_id res chain seq x y z
N MET A 1 -15.22 -12.49 36.35
CA MET A 1 -14.05 -13.17 35.78
C MET A 1 -14.18 -13.12 34.27
N LEU A 2 -13.44 -12.24 33.61
CA LEU A 2 -13.46 -12.13 32.15
C LEU A 2 -12.40 -13.08 31.59
N ALA A 3 -12.86 -14.13 30.90
CA ALA A 3 -12.00 -15.03 30.16
C ALA A 3 -11.41 -14.28 28.96
N SER A 4 -10.09 -14.06 28.97
CA SER A 4 -9.34 -13.52 27.84
C SER A 4 -9.36 -14.54 26.69
N MET A 5 -10.08 -14.25 25.62
CA MET A 5 -9.96 -14.98 24.36
C MET A 5 -8.85 -14.36 23.49
N PRO A 6 -8.15 -15.17 22.68
CA PRO A 6 -6.79 -14.88 22.24
C PRO A 6 -6.74 -13.81 21.15
N MET A 7 -5.87 -12.82 21.35
CA MET A 7 -5.46 -11.86 20.32
C MET A 7 -4.93 -12.63 19.10
N LYS A 8 -5.37 -12.27 17.89
CA LYS A 8 -4.98 -12.93 16.62
C LYS A 8 -3.45 -12.96 16.42
N ASN A 9 -2.75 -11.98 16.97
CA ASN A 9 -1.29 -11.86 16.92
C ASN A 9 -0.63 -12.04 18.31
N ALA A 10 -1.38 -12.50 19.31
CA ALA A 10 -0.93 -12.63 20.70
C ALA A 10 -0.32 -11.37 21.36
N GLY A 11 -0.51 -10.19 20.75
CA GLY A 11 0.11 -8.92 21.17
C GLY A 11 1.43 -8.61 20.46
N ILE A 12 1.95 -9.50 19.61
CA ILE A 12 3.20 -9.30 18.89
C ILE A 12 3.00 -8.33 17.72
N VAL A 13 3.84 -7.31 17.65
CA VAL A 13 3.89 -6.36 16.52
C VAL A 13 5.22 -6.53 15.81
N GLN A 14 5.20 -6.42 14.49
CA GLN A 14 6.38 -6.54 13.66
C GLN A 14 6.42 -5.36 12.68
N GLU A 15 7.58 -4.72 12.58
CA GLU A 15 7.90 -3.70 11.59
C GLU A 15 9.21 -4.07 10.86
N HIS A 16 9.30 -3.80 9.56
CA HIS A 16 10.51 -4.04 8.76
C HIS A 16 10.72 -2.97 7.69
N ASP A 17 11.94 -2.90 7.17
CA ASP A 17 12.37 -1.99 6.09
C ASP A 17 12.73 -2.72 4.78
N LEU A 18 12.16 -3.91 4.55
CA LEU A 18 12.33 -4.66 3.28
C LEU A 18 12.06 -3.74 2.07
N PRO A 19 12.93 -3.75 1.05
CA PRO A 19 12.74 -2.94 -0.15
C PRO A 19 11.64 -3.55 -1.03
N THR A 20 11.06 -2.74 -1.92
CA THR A 20 10.09 -3.21 -2.92
C THR A 20 10.76 -3.99 -4.05
N ASP A 21 12.05 -3.76 -4.28
CA ASP A 21 12.81 -4.35 -5.38
C ASP A 21 14.30 -4.47 -5.02
N ILE A 22 14.98 -5.40 -5.70
CA ILE A 22 16.42 -5.63 -5.52
C ILE A 22 17.05 -5.99 -6.87
N GLU A 23 18.22 -5.43 -7.15
CA GLU A 23 19.01 -5.74 -8.34
C GLU A 23 19.83 -7.04 -8.14
N ALA A 24 20.09 -7.77 -9.23
CA ALA A 24 20.91 -8.97 -9.16
C ALA A 24 22.32 -8.65 -8.67
N ASN A 25 22.78 -9.40 -7.66
CA ASN A 25 24.03 -9.25 -6.92
C ASN A 25 24.14 -8.00 -6.03
N GLU A 26 23.07 -7.19 -5.94
CA GLU A 26 22.98 -6.13 -4.95
C GLU A 26 22.92 -6.72 -3.53
N LYS A 27 23.56 -6.02 -2.59
CA LYS A 27 23.54 -6.38 -1.16
C LYS A 27 22.85 -5.29 -0.38
N LEU A 28 21.84 -5.65 0.39
CA LEU A 28 21.06 -4.72 1.21
C LEU A 28 20.96 -5.27 2.62
N VAL A 29 21.04 -4.38 3.62
CA VAL A 29 20.75 -4.73 5.01
C VAL A 29 19.29 -4.42 5.27
N VAL A 30 18.57 -5.41 5.78
CA VAL A 30 17.15 -5.32 6.14
C VAL A 30 17.00 -5.65 7.62
N THR A 31 16.18 -4.87 8.31
CA THR A 31 15.93 -4.94 9.75
C THR A 31 14.48 -5.30 10.02
N TRP A 32 14.26 -6.17 10.99
CA TRP A 32 12.97 -6.44 11.59
C TRP A 32 13.02 -6.03 13.06
N SER A 33 12.07 -5.20 13.48
CA SER A 33 11.76 -4.90 14.88
C SER A 33 10.53 -5.70 15.29
N LEU A 34 10.66 -6.49 16.35
CA LEU A 34 9.60 -7.32 16.91
C LEU A 34 9.28 -6.86 18.32
N ASP A 35 8.13 -6.25 18.53
CA ASP A 35 7.62 -5.97 19.88
C ASP A 35 6.99 -7.24 20.44
N ILE A 36 7.74 -7.91 21.32
CA ILE A 36 7.39 -9.19 21.94
C ILE A 36 6.72 -9.02 23.31
N TYR A 37 6.66 -7.78 23.83
CA TYR A 37 6.08 -7.43 25.14
C TYR A 37 6.61 -8.30 26.29
N ASP A 38 5.77 -9.19 26.81
CA ASP A 38 6.01 -10.05 27.97
C ASP A 38 6.31 -11.50 27.57
N CYS A 39 6.67 -11.75 26.31
CA CYS A 39 7.11 -13.08 25.90
C CYS A 39 8.44 -13.44 26.55
N GLU A 40 8.49 -14.62 27.13
CA GLU A 40 9.67 -15.18 27.78
C GLU A 40 9.96 -16.59 27.23
N GLY A 41 11.18 -17.08 27.50
CA GLY A 41 11.56 -18.45 27.18
C GLY A 41 11.81 -18.69 25.69
N PHE A 42 11.43 -19.86 25.18
CA PHE A 42 11.77 -20.28 23.82
C PHE A 42 10.95 -19.52 22.78
N ALA A 43 11.64 -18.98 21.78
CA ALA A 43 11.02 -18.32 20.64
C ALA A 43 11.79 -18.57 19.34
N ARG A 44 11.08 -18.40 18.22
CA ARG A 44 11.64 -18.46 16.89
C ARG A 44 10.98 -17.43 15.99
N PHE A 45 11.79 -16.58 15.36
CA PHE A 45 11.38 -15.76 14.24
C PHE A 45 11.83 -16.41 12.95
N GLN A 46 10.94 -16.54 11.97
CA GLN A 46 11.26 -17.14 10.68
C GLN A 46 10.82 -16.22 9.55
N VAL A 47 11.70 -16.03 8.58
CA VAL A 47 11.45 -15.31 7.33
C VAL A 47 11.70 -16.27 6.17
N GLN A 48 10.71 -16.43 5.29
CA GLN A 48 10.80 -17.19 4.05
C GLN A 48 10.98 -16.21 2.90
N PHE A 49 12.12 -16.28 2.25
CA PHE A 49 12.39 -15.53 1.02
C PHE A 49 12.01 -16.35 -0.22
N PRO A 50 11.69 -15.68 -1.34
CA PRO A 50 11.56 -16.32 -2.64
C PRO A 50 12.88 -16.94 -3.12
N ALA A 51 12.79 -17.81 -4.13
CA ALA A 51 13.95 -18.42 -4.75
C ALA A 51 14.92 -17.35 -5.29
N GLY A 52 16.22 -17.60 -5.19
CA GLY A 52 17.25 -16.68 -5.66
C GLY A 52 17.73 -15.64 -4.63
N ILE A 53 17.08 -15.52 -3.48
CA ILE A 53 17.59 -14.70 -2.37
C ILE A 53 18.51 -15.52 -1.46
N THR A 54 19.66 -14.95 -1.10
CA THR A 54 20.51 -15.43 -0.01
C THR A 54 20.52 -14.42 1.13
N ALA A 55 20.58 -14.90 2.37
CA ALA A 55 20.62 -14.04 3.55
C ALA A 55 21.73 -14.44 4.53
N LYS A 56 22.36 -13.45 5.16
CA LYS A 56 23.36 -13.62 6.22
C LYS A 56 23.00 -12.75 7.43
N PRO A 57 23.25 -13.22 8.66
CA PRO A 57 22.91 -12.45 9.85
C PRO A 57 23.87 -11.26 10.01
N VAL A 58 23.31 -10.10 10.35
CA VAL A 58 24.06 -8.89 10.73
C VAL A 58 23.86 -8.62 12.23
N GLU A 59 22.62 -8.64 12.70
CA GLU A 59 22.24 -8.61 14.12
C GLU A 59 21.24 -9.75 14.39
N SER A 60 21.40 -10.48 15.49
CA SER A 60 20.56 -11.63 15.83
C SER A 60 19.83 -11.49 17.17
N ALA A 61 20.02 -10.39 17.89
CA ALA A 61 19.49 -10.17 19.24
C ALA A 61 19.75 -11.38 20.17
N LYS A 62 20.97 -11.92 20.14
CA LYS A 62 21.41 -13.12 20.89
C LYS A 62 20.76 -14.45 20.46
N SER A 63 20.06 -14.48 19.33
CA SER A 63 19.55 -15.73 18.79
C SER A 63 20.66 -16.55 18.15
N SER A 64 20.43 -17.86 18.04
CA SER A 64 21.09 -18.66 17.00
C SER A 64 20.46 -18.38 15.65
N PHE A 65 21.23 -18.45 14.57
CA PHE A 65 20.78 -18.17 13.20
C PHE A 65 21.06 -19.36 12.27
N SER A 66 20.12 -19.65 11.37
CA SER A 66 20.35 -20.51 10.21
C SER A 66 19.63 -20.02 8.97
N PHE A 67 20.19 -20.30 7.80
CA PHE A 67 19.59 -20.01 6.50
C PHE A 67 19.69 -21.22 5.58
N GLU A 68 18.55 -21.84 5.27
CA GLU A 68 18.48 -23.03 4.41
C GLU A 68 17.21 -22.99 3.57
N ASN A 69 17.31 -23.32 2.28
CA ASN A 69 16.15 -23.38 1.35
C ASN A 69 15.28 -22.11 1.37
N GLY A 70 15.93 -20.93 1.37
CA GLY A 70 15.24 -19.63 1.43
C GLY A 70 14.68 -19.26 2.81
N LYS A 71 14.86 -20.10 3.84
CA LYS A 71 14.32 -19.88 5.19
C LYS A 71 15.39 -19.37 6.13
N ALA A 72 15.30 -18.10 6.51
CA ALA A 72 16.05 -17.51 7.61
C ALA A 72 15.34 -17.83 8.93
N LYS A 73 16.07 -18.38 9.91
CA LYS A 73 15.54 -18.70 11.23
C LYS A 73 16.40 -18.07 12.31
N PHE A 74 15.78 -17.30 13.18
CA PHE A 74 16.35 -16.82 14.44
C PHE A 74 15.70 -17.63 15.56
N ILE A 75 16.48 -18.36 16.36
CA ILE A 75 15.97 -19.21 17.44
C ILE A 75 16.61 -18.78 18.76
N TRP A 76 15.75 -18.42 19.71
CA TRP A 76 16.10 -18.14 21.09
C TRP A 76 15.73 -19.35 21.95
N MET A 77 16.71 -19.92 22.64
CA MET A 77 16.44 -20.88 23.72
C MET A 77 15.73 -20.18 24.89
N GLU A 78 16.13 -18.93 25.13
CA GLU A 78 15.55 -18.02 26.11
C GLU A 78 15.59 -16.60 25.52
N LEU A 79 14.43 -15.93 25.49
CA LEU A 79 14.31 -14.56 25.05
C LEU A 79 15.08 -13.61 25.99
N PRO A 80 15.80 -12.61 25.45
CA PRO A 80 16.43 -11.59 26.28
C PRO A 80 15.36 -10.80 27.06
N PRO A 81 15.70 -10.24 28.24
CA PRO A 81 14.77 -9.52 29.11
C PRO A 81 14.49 -8.10 28.57
N GLN A 82 13.93 -8.02 27.37
CA GLN A 82 13.60 -6.80 26.65
C GLN A 82 12.30 -7.01 25.86
N ASN A 83 11.54 -5.94 25.70
CA ASN A 83 10.20 -6.02 25.07
C ASN A 83 10.25 -5.96 23.55
N THR A 84 11.40 -5.62 22.97
CA THR A 84 11.62 -5.47 21.53
C THR A 84 12.85 -6.27 21.12
N LEU A 85 12.76 -7.02 20.03
CA LEU A 85 13.89 -7.71 19.40
C LEU A 85 14.18 -7.07 18.05
N ASP A 86 15.39 -6.55 17.88
CA ASP A 86 15.87 -6.08 16.59
C ASP A 86 16.77 -7.15 15.97
N VAL A 87 16.40 -7.65 14.80
CA VAL A 87 17.23 -8.57 14.02
C VAL A 87 17.46 -8.01 12.62
N SER A 88 18.64 -8.25 12.05
CA SER A 88 18.95 -7.78 10.70
C SER A 88 19.67 -8.83 9.87
N LEU A 89 19.40 -8.79 8.57
CA LEU A 89 19.99 -9.65 7.56
C LEU A 89 20.62 -8.81 6.46
N GLU A 90 21.84 -9.17 6.04
CA GLU A 90 22.34 -8.81 4.71
C GLU A 90 21.70 -9.78 3.71
N ILE A 91 20.83 -9.28 2.85
CA ILE A 91 20.22 -10.04 1.76
C ILE A 91 20.89 -9.70 0.43
N SER A 92 20.97 -10.69 -0.47
CA SER A 92 21.37 -10.47 -1.85
C SER A 92 20.60 -11.37 -2.80
N ALA A 93 20.20 -10.81 -3.94
CA ALA A 93 19.58 -11.56 -5.03
C ALA A 93 20.65 -12.14 -5.95
N ASN A 94 20.50 -13.39 -6.38
CA ASN A 94 21.32 -13.98 -7.43
C ASN A 94 20.74 -13.65 -8.83
N GLN A 95 21.37 -14.15 -9.89
CA GLN A 95 20.92 -13.90 -11.27
C GLN A 95 19.57 -14.57 -11.60
N ASP A 96 19.21 -15.63 -10.89
CA ASP A 96 17.98 -16.41 -11.08
C ASP A 96 16.79 -15.84 -10.27
N PHE A 97 16.97 -14.72 -9.57
CA PHE A 97 15.90 -14.07 -8.83
C PHE A 97 14.92 -13.41 -9.79
N GLU A 98 13.65 -13.81 -9.75
CA GLU A 98 12.58 -13.30 -10.62
C GLU A 98 11.54 -12.45 -9.87
N GLY A 99 11.72 -12.23 -8.57
CA GLY A 99 10.71 -11.62 -7.72
C GLY A 99 9.88 -12.66 -6.93
N GLY A 100 9.13 -12.18 -5.93
CA GLY A 100 8.20 -13.01 -5.17
C GLY A 100 7.83 -12.43 -3.81
N SER A 101 7.06 -13.19 -3.03
CA SER A 101 6.64 -12.78 -1.70
C SER A 101 7.60 -13.29 -0.62
N VAL A 102 7.93 -12.42 0.32
CA VAL A 102 8.60 -12.71 1.58
C VAL A 102 7.53 -12.91 2.65
N THR A 103 7.45 -14.09 3.25
CA THR A 103 6.53 -14.38 4.36
C THR A 103 7.28 -14.51 5.67
N GLN A 104 6.61 -14.22 6.78
CA GLN A 104 7.27 -14.07 8.08
C GLN A 104 6.33 -14.44 9.22
N TRP A 105 6.87 -15.12 10.23
CA TRP A 105 6.10 -15.50 11.42
C TRP A 105 6.97 -15.64 12.66
N PHE A 106 6.35 -15.41 13.81
CA PHE A 106 6.94 -15.55 15.13
C PHE A 106 6.28 -16.68 15.91
N SER A 107 7.07 -17.68 16.28
CA SER A 107 6.67 -18.82 17.12
C SER A 107 7.20 -18.63 18.54
N PHE A 108 6.38 -18.82 19.56
CA PHE A 108 6.83 -18.76 20.95
C PHE A 108 6.02 -19.72 21.82
N ILE A 109 6.50 -20.00 23.04
CA ILE A 109 5.77 -20.82 24.01
C ILE A 109 5.13 -19.90 25.05
N ARG A 110 3.82 -20.06 25.27
CA ARG A 110 3.10 -19.39 26.35
C ARG A 110 2.12 -20.37 26.97
N ASP A 111 2.08 -20.42 28.30
CA ASP A 111 1.24 -21.36 29.06
C ASP A 111 1.51 -22.84 28.68
N GLY A 112 2.77 -23.18 28.39
CA GLY A 112 3.18 -24.52 27.97
C GLY A 112 2.71 -24.94 26.56
N ARG A 113 2.15 -24.01 25.77
CA ARG A 113 1.70 -24.28 24.39
C ARG A 113 2.45 -23.39 23.40
N ARG A 114 2.84 -23.97 22.27
CA ARG A 114 3.37 -23.21 21.14
C ARG A 114 2.26 -22.36 20.53
N LYS A 115 2.56 -21.09 20.29
CA LYS A 115 1.74 -20.13 19.54
C LYS A 115 2.55 -19.62 18.36
N ASP A 116 1.89 -19.48 17.22
CA ASP A 116 2.47 -18.94 15.99
C ASP A 116 1.69 -17.68 15.61
N VAL A 117 2.41 -16.62 15.27
CA VAL A 117 1.87 -15.33 14.79
C VAL A 117 2.43 -15.09 13.40
N GLU A 118 1.57 -15.12 12.40
CA GLU A 118 1.93 -14.84 11.01
C GLU A 118 1.73 -13.36 10.72
N PHE A 119 2.67 -12.74 10.02
CA PHE A 119 2.64 -11.33 9.64
C PHE A 119 2.31 -11.18 8.15
N GLU A 120 1.91 -9.97 7.76
CA GLU A 120 1.59 -9.67 6.36
C GLU A 120 2.79 -9.97 5.45
N PRO A 121 2.58 -10.63 4.29
CA PRO A 121 3.62 -10.85 3.30
C PRO A 121 4.13 -9.54 2.70
N HIS A 122 5.44 -9.48 2.46
CA HIS A 122 6.07 -8.37 1.74
C HIS A 122 6.42 -8.80 0.32
N HIS A 123 6.19 -7.96 -0.69
CA HIS A 123 6.52 -8.29 -2.08
C HIS A 123 7.85 -7.68 -2.48
N LEU A 124 8.72 -8.50 -3.08
CA LEU A 124 10.05 -8.11 -3.56
C LEU A 124 10.14 -8.39 -5.06
N ALA A 125 10.31 -7.35 -5.88
CA ALA A 125 10.49 -7.44 -7.32
C ALA A 125 11.98 -7.52 -7.72
N ARG A 126 12.26 -8.07 -8.89
CA ARG A 126 13.59 -7.97 -9.51
C ARG A 126 13.73 -6.61 -10.18
N ARG A 127 14.76 -5.84 -9.81
CA ARG A 127 15.12 -4.61 -10.52
C ARG A 127 15.91 -4.96 -11.78
N GLU A 128 15.41 -4.58 -12.94
CA GLU A 128 16.17 -4.72 -14.19
C GLU A 128 17.15 -3.55 -14.34
N SER A 129 18.44 -3.85 -14.56
CA SER A 129 19.39 -2.84 -15.00
C SER A 129 18.93 -2.34 -16.36
N ALA A 130 18.67 -1.05 -16.50
CA ALA A 130 18.40 -0.44 -17.79
C ALA A 130 19.58 -0.68 -18.73
N VAL A 131 19.47 -1.69 -19.60
CA VAL A 131 20.35 -1.79 -20.75
C VAL A 131 20.04 -0.54 -21.56
N ALA A 132 21.02 0.33 -21.74
CA ALA A 132 20.90 1.49 -22.62
C ALA A 132 20.66 0.99 -24.05
N SER A 133 19.41 0.72 -24.38
CA SER A 133 18.91 0.70 -25.74
C SER A 133 18.91 2.15 -26.19
N SER A 134 19.95 2.50 -26.94
CA SER A 134 19.99 3.66 -27.80
C SER A 134 18.90 3.53 -28.87
N ASP A 135 17.67 3.84 -28.49
CA ASP A 135 16.67 4.48 -29.33
C ASP A 135 15.59 5.02 -28.39
N ALA A 136 15.86 6.22 -27.87
CA ALA A 136 14.85 7.04 -27.24
C ALA A 136 13.87 7.51 -28.33
N THR A 137 12.93 6.64 -28.69
CA THR A 137 11.60 7.10 -29.09
C THR A 137 10.74 6.96 -27.85
N SER A 138 10.56 8.05 -27.10
CA SER A 138 9.60 8.04 -25.99
C SER A 138 8.22 7.78 -26.58
N THR A 139 7.71 6.56 -26.41
CA THR A 139 6.32 6.28 -26.76
C THR A 139 5.46 6.94 -25.69
N GLU A 140 5.01 8.15 -25.98
CA GLU A 140 4.13 8.92 -25.10
C GLU A 140 2.88 8.10 -24.77
N LEU A 141 2.55 7.97 -23.48
CA LEU A 141 1.34 7.27 -23.01
C LEU A 141 0.11 7.93 -23.64
N LYS A 142 -0.64 7.20 -24.45
CA LYS A 142 -1.84 7.68 -25.16
C LYS A 142 -3.06 6.92 -24.69
N VAL A 143 -4.16 7.64 -24.53
CA VAL A 143 -5.46 7.06 -24.19
C VAL A 143 -6.48 7.62 -25.15
N GLN A 144 -7.20 6.74 -25.82
CA GLN A 144 -8.26 7.07 -26.75
C GLN A 144 -9.58 6.49 -26.24
N ARG A 145 -10.65 7.26 -26.36
CA ARG A 145 -12.00 6.80 -26.05
C ARG A 145 -12.85 6.92 -27.28
N ASN A 146 -13.68 5.91 -27.50
CA ASN A 146 -14.68 5.91 -28.55
C ASN A 146 -16.03 5.51 -27.97
N TRP A 147 -17.03 6.37 -28.17
CA TRP A 147 -18.40 6.11 -27.75
C TRP A 147 -19.26 5.71 -28.93
N THR A 148 -19.95 4.57 -28.81
CA THR A 148 -20.93 4.10 -29.80
C THR A 148 -22.31 4.07 -29.16
N ALA A 149 -23.19 4.99 -29.56
CA ALA A 149 -24.56 5.03 -29.04
C ALA A 149 -25.40 3.86 -29.58
N THR A 150 -26.06 3.12 -28.69
CA THR A 150 -27.01 2.05 -29.05
C THR A 150 -28.45 2.51 -28.91
N THR A 151 -28.73 3.40 -27.94
CA THR A 151 -30.03 4.05 -27.74
C THR A 151 -29.86 5.50 -27.26
N LYS A 152 -30.95 6.25 -27.07
CA LYS A 152 -30.91 7.64 -26.55
C LYS A 152 -30.31 7.78 -25.15
N ARG A 153 -30.28 6.71 -24.35
CA ARG A 153 -29.72 6.71 -22.98
C ARG A 153 -28.73 5.56 -22.75
N SER A 154 -28.24 4.91 -23.79
CA SER A 154 -27.27 3.84 -23.62
C SER A 154 -26.33 3.70 -24.79
N GLY A 155 -25.13 3.20 -24.52
CA GLY A 155 -24.14 2.89 -25.54
C GLY A 155 -22.95 2.17 -24.96
N THR A 156 -21.97 1.92 -25.82
CA THR A 156 -20.73 1.24 -25.48
C THR A 156 -19.59 2.24 -25.51
N MET A 157 -18.79 2.26 -24.45
CA MET A 157 -17.50 2.93 -24.41
C MET A 157 -16.41 1.91 -24.70
N ALA A 158 -15.56 2.23 -25.66
CA ALA A 158 -14.28 1.55 -25.88
C ALA A 158 -13.14 2.49 -25.48
N VAL A 159 -12.30 2.05 -24.56
CA VAL A 159 -11.12 2.76 -24.07
C VAL A 159 -9.89 1.99 -24.51
N THR A 160 -8.98 2.70 -25.15
CA THR A 160 -7.77 2.11 -25.71
C THR A 160 -6.57 2.85 -25.16
N VAL A 161 -5.68 2.12 -24.47
CA VAL A 161 -4.47 2.64 -23.84
C VAL A 161 -3.26 2.12 -24.61
N SER A 162 -2.36 3.00 -25.04
CA SER A 162 -1.13 2.63 -25.75
C SER A 162 0.09 3.37 -25.19
N GLY A 163 1.27 2.80 -25.42
CA GLY A 163 2.54 3.36 -24.95
C GLY A 163 2.88 3.02 -23.50
N TYR A 164 2.09 2.23 -22.79
CA TYR A 164 2.46 1.71 -21.46
C TYR A 164 3.59 0.68 -21.57
N GLU A 165 4.32 0.46 -20.48
CA GLU A 165 5.40 -0.54 -20.41
C GLU A 165 4.80 -1.90 -20.00
N SER A 166 4.95 -2.93 -20.84
CA SER A 166 4.44 -4.27 -20.52
C SER A 166 5.09 -4.83 -19.25
N GLY A 167 4.31 -5.55 -18.44
CA GLY A 167 4.77 -6.11 -17.17
C GLY A 167 4.76 -5.11 -16.00
N GLN A 168 4.64 -3.80 -16.26
CA GLN A 168 4.55 -2.78 -15.21
C GLN A 168 3.11 -2.62 -14.71
N PHE A 169 2.96 -2.02 -13.52
CA PHE A 169 1.65 -1.63 -13.02
C PHE A 169 0.92 -0.72 -14.01
N LEU A 170 -0.37 -0.99 -14.22
CA LEU A 170 -1.26 -0.14 -14.98
C LEU A 170 -2.61 -0.06 -14.26
N LYS A 171 -3.10 1.16 -14.09
CA LYS A 171 -4.45 1.42 -13.57
C LYS A 171 -5.18 2.35 -14.52
N LEU A 172 -6.36 1.94 -14.94
CA LEU A 172 -7.33 2.78 -15.64
C LEU A 172 -8.48 3.11 -14.68
N THR A 173 -8.84 4.38 -14.59
CA THR A 173 -10.01 4.85 -13.85
C THR A 173 -10.87 5.69 -14.77
N GLU A 174 -12.10 5.26 -15.01
CA GLU A 174 -13.13 6.01 -15.71
C GLU A 174 -14.05 6.66 -14.68
N LEU A 175 -14.20 7.98 -14.73
CA LEU A 175 -15.20 8.73 -13.99
C LEU A 175 -16.43 8.87 -14.89
N LEU A 176 -17.48 8.11 -14.57
CA LEU A 176 -18.66 7.93 -15.41
C LEU A 176 -19.76 8.96 -15.12
N GLY A 177 -19.74 9.55 -13.93
CA GLY A 177 -20.83 10.40 -13.44
C GLY A 177 -22.10 9.60 -13.13
N PRO A 178 -23.23 10.28 -12.87
CA PRO A 178 -24.50 9.62 -12.56
C PRO A 178 -24.96 8.74 -13.72
N HIS A 179 -25.30 7.48 -13.41
CA HIS A 179 -25.73 6.49 -14.39
C HIS A 179 -26.67 5.45 -13.75
N ASP A 180 -27.40 4.70 -14.57
CA ASP A 180 -28.35 3.68 -14.10
C ASP A 180 -27.70 2.29 -13.98
N ALA A 181 -26.88 1.89 -14.95
CA ALA A 181 -26.28 0.57 -14.99
C ALA A 181 -25.03 0.54 -15.90
N ILE A 182 -24.09 -0.34 -15.58
CA ILE A 182 -22.87 -0.63 -16.33
C ILE A 182 -22.74 -2.15 -16.51
N SER A 183 -22.19 -2.58 -17.65
CA SER A 183 -21.71 -3.96 -17.84
C SER A 183 -20.41 -3.95 -18.61
N ILE A 184 -19.40 -4.65 -18.11
CA ILE A 184 -18.08 -4.80 -18.74
C ILE A 184 -18.20 -5.84 -19.87
N LEU A 185 -17.61 -5.56 -21.02
CA LEU A 185 -17.61 -6.42 -22.21
C LEU A 185 -16.22 -6.96 -22.54
N GLU A 186 -15.18 -6.14 -22.35
CA GLU A 186 -13.77 -6.47 -22.58
C GLU A 186 -12.94 -5.76 -21.50
N ASP A 187 -12.03 -6.47 -20.85
CA ASP A 187 -11.18 -5.93 -19.79
C ASP A 187 -9.71 -6.33 -19.90
N SER A 188 -9.29 -6.93 -21.02
CA SER A 188 -7.91 -7.36 -21.27
C SER A 188 -7.31 -8.13 -20.08
N ASP A 189 -8.09 -9.04 -19.49
CA ASP A 189 -7.69 -9.92 -18.37
C ASP A 189 -7.15 -9.16 -17.13
N CYS A 190 -7.82 -8.07 -16.73
CA CYS A 190 -7.42 -7.31 -15.56
C CYS A 190 -7.46 -8.13 -14.25
N ASP A 191 -6.52 -7.86 -13.34
CA ASP A 191 -6.43 -8.52 -12.04
C ASP A 191 -7.56 -8.09 -11.09
N ILE A 192 -7.87 -6.78 -11.12
CA ILE A 192 -8.91 -6.19 -10.28
C ILE A 192 -9.77 -5.26 -11.13
N ARG A 193 -11.07 -5.47 -11.02
CA ARG A 193 -12.10 -4.57 -11.53
C ARG A 193 -13.04 -4.19 -10.40
N ASP A 194 -13.35 -2.90 -10.31
CA ASP A 194 -14.31 -2.40 -9.33
C ASP A 194 -15.14 -1.25 -9.94
N ALA A 195 -16.40 -1.15 -9.51
CA ALA A 195 -17.32 -0.10 -9.94
C ALA A 195 -18.05 0.45 -8.72
N TYR A 196 -17.69 1.67 -8.31
CA TYR A 196 -18.23 2.33 -7.12
C TYR A 196 -18.17 3.85 -7.29
N ASP A 197 -19.05 4.58 -6.60
CA ASP A 197 -19.06 6.05 -6.56
C ASP A 197 -18.90 6.73 -7.93
N GLU A 198 -19.69 6.29 -8.91
CA GLU A 198 -19.68 6.80 -10.29
C GLU A 198 -18.36 6.58 -11.04
N GLN A 199 -17.53 5.66 -10.57
CA GLN A 199 -16.24 5.30 -11.14
C GLN A 199 -16.21 3.83 -11.54
N LEU A 200 -15.39 3.56 -12.55
CA LEU A 200 -15.04 2.22 -12.99
C LEU A 200 -13.52 2.13 -13.02
N VAL A 201 -12.97 1.19 -12.26
CA VAL A 201 -11.53 1.03 -12.04
C VAL A 201 -11.09 -0.33 -12.55
N PHE A 202 -10.02 -0.34 -13.34
CA PHE A 202 -9.32 -1.54 -13.77
C PHE A 202 -7.86 -1.44 -13.33
N ILE A 203 -7.33 -2.52 -12.79
CA ILE A 203 -5.94 -2.63 -12.35
C ILE A 203 -5.34 -3.88 -12.97
N TRP A 204 -4.21 -3.69 -13.64
CA TRP A 204 -3.28 -4.73 -14.01
C TRP A 204 -2.05 -4.57 -13.13
N GLN A 205 -1.80 -5.56 -12.28
CA GLN A 205 -0.58 -5.65 -11.50
C GLN A 205 0.64 -5.78 -12.42
N ALA A 206 0.44 -6.44 -13.58
CA ALA A 206 1.36 -6.48 -14.69
C ALA A 206 0.60 -6.20 -16.00
N ALA A 207 0.88 -5.07 -16.65
CA ALA A 207 0.25 -4.70 -17.90
C ALA A 207 0.51 -5.76 -18.99
N PRO A 208 -0.50 -6.13 -19.81
CA PRO A 208 -0.37 -7.23 -20.73
C PRO A 208 0.70 -6.99 -21.80
N GLN A 209 1.27 -8.09 -22.29
CA GLN A 209 2.22 -8.08 -23.40
C GLN A 209 1.52 -7.56 -24.67
N GLY A 210 1.94 -6.40 -25.17
CA GLY A 210 1.28 -5.74 -26.30
C GLY A 210 1.61 -4.26 -26.38
N THR A 211 1.29 -3.63 -27.51
CA THR A 211 1.46 -2.18 -27.71
C THR A 211 0.22 -1.37 -27.34
N GLU A 212 -0.90 -2.07 -27.12
CA GLU A 212 -2.21 -1.50 -26.90
C GLU A 212 -3.06 -2.42 -26.01
N LEU A 213 -3.80 -1.81 -25.09
CA LEU A 213 -4.72 -2.44 -24.16
C LEU A 213 -6.11 -1.87 -24.40
N LYS A 214 -7.11 -2.75 -24.40
CA LYS A 214 -8.48 -2.38 -24.73
C LYS A 214 -9.43 -2.75 -23.60
N VAL A 215 -10.28 -1.81 -23.23
CA VAL A 215 -11.39 -2.01 -22.29
C VAL A 215 -12.68 -1.58 -22.97
N GLU A 216 -13.71 -2.40 -22.89
CA GLU A 216 -15.05 -2.05 -23.36
C GLU A 216 -16.09 -2.24 -22.26
N TYR A 217 -16.99 -1.28 -22.12
CA TYR A 217 -18.13 -1.39 -21.21
C TYR A 217 -19.36 -0.69 -21.77
N THR A 218 -20.53 -1.21 -21.43
CA THR A 218 -21.82 -0.57 -21.68
C THR A 218 -22.14 0.40 -20.55
N LEU A 219 -22.74 1.54 -20.91
CA LEU A 219 -23.25 2.52 -19.95
C LEU A 219 -24.71 2.83 -20.29
N ARG A 220 -25.59 2.75 -19.28
CA ARG A 220 -27.01 3.13 -19.35
C ARG A 220 -27.27 4.29 -18.41
N GLY A 221 -27.99 5.30 -18.88
CA GLY A 221 -28.40 6.47 -18.09
C GLY A 221 -27.33 7.56 -17.91
N GLY A 222 -26.10 7.34 -18.39
CA GLY A 222 -24.99 8.28 -18.23
C GLY A 222 -24.82 9.28 -19.38
N THR A 223 -23.99 10.31 -19.15
CA THR A 223 -23.67 11.35 -20.13
C THR A 223 -22.25 11.13 -20.69
N PRO A 224 -22.08 10.59 -21.90
CA PRO A 224 -20.77 10.17 -22.41
C PRO A 224 -19.78 11.33 -22.57
N SER A 225 -20.25 12.56 -22.82
CA SER A 225 -19.44 13.77 -22.89
C SER A 225 -18.96 14.29 -21.54
N SER A 226 -19.42 13.70 -20.42
CA SER A 226 -18.91 13.97 -19.08
C SER A 226 -17.94 12.90 -18.57
N ILE A 227 -17.81 11.80 -19.32
CA ILE A 227 -16.92 10.70 -18.94
C ILE A 227 -15.49 11.14 -19.14
N SER A 228 -14.76 11.24 -18.04
CA SER A 228 -13.32 11.49 -18.03
C SER A 228 -12.61 10.32 -17.40
N GLY A 229 -11.29 10.35 -17.36
CA GLY A 229 -10.60 9.32 -16.61
C GLY A 229 -9.13 9.60 -16.44
N ARG A 230 -8.46 8.62 -15.88
CA ARG A 230 -7.06 8.71 -15.49
C ARG A 230 -6.41 7.37 -15.75
N VAL A 231 -5.22 7.41 -16.34
CA VAL A 231 -4.35 6.24 -16.47
C VAL A 231 -3.10 6.51 -15.65
N SER A 232 -2.78 5.59 -14.73
CA SER A 232 -1.56 5.59 -13.94
C SER A 232 -0.73 4.36 -14.34
N THR A 233 0.54 4.55 -14.68
CA THR A 233 1.45 3.45 -15.00
C THR A 233 2.85 3.75 -14.52
N ILE A 234 3.75 2.77 -14.61
CA ILE A 234 5.18 2.98 -14.39
C ILE A 234 5.85 2.93 -15.76
N GLN A 235 6.62 3.97 -16.09
CA GLN A 235 7.46 4.03 -17.27
C GLN A 235 8.85 4.48 -16.85
N ASN A 236 9.89 3.78 -17.31
CA ASN A 236 11.28 4.10 -16.93
C ASN A 236 11.45 4.22 -15.40
N ASN A 237 10.84 3.30 -14.66
CA ASN A 237 10.86 3.28 -13.19
C ASN A 237 10.29 4.54 -12.51
N THR A 238 9.51 5.35 -13.23
CA THR A 238 8.85 6.55 -12.71
C THR A 238 7.34 6.39 -12.85
N ALA A 239 6.61 6.68 -11.77
CA ALA A 239 5.16 6.72 -11.82
C ALA A 239 4.69 7.86 -12.75
N LEU A 240 4.01 7.49 -13.82
CA LEU A 240 3.41 8.41 -14.77
C LEU A 240 1.89 8.37 -14.61
N GLU A 241 1.29 9.54 -14.43
CA GLU A 241 -0.16 9.69 -14.44
C GLU A 241 -0.58 10.61 -15.58
N ARG A 242 -1.55 10.15 -16.37
CA ARG A 242 -2.17 10.94 -17.43
C ARG A 242 -3.67 11.03 -17.18
N SER A 243 -4.12 12.27 -16.98
CA SER A 243 -5.54 12.60 -17.02
C SER A 243 -6.01 12.65 -18.47
N VAL A 244 -7.18 12.06 -18.73
CA VAL A 244 -7.76 11.93 -20.06
C VAL A 244 -9.09 12.64 -20.03
N ALA A 245 -9.15 13.79 -20.72
CA ALA A 245 -10.33 14.62 -20.79
C ALA A 245 -11.51 13.90 -21.46
N ALA A 246 -12.72 14.43 -21.24
CA ALA A 246 -13.92 13.87 -21.83
C ALA A 246 -13.90 13.95 -23.35
N ILE A 247 -14.68 13.08 -24.01
CA ILE A 247 -14.79 13.04 -25.47
C ILE A 247 -15.29 14.42 -25.93
N ALA A 248 -14.43 15.17 -26.60
CA ALA A 248 -14.84 16.43 -27.21
C ALA A 248 -15.96 16.12 -28.22
N PRO A 249 -17.09 16.84 -28.19
CA PRO A 249 -18.12 16.66 -29.19
C PRO A 249 -17.51 16.96 -30.57
N SER A 250 -17.52 15.96 -31.45
CA SER A 250 -17.16 16.14 -32.84
C SER A 250 -18.22 17.03 -33.48
N ASP A 251 -17.95 18.32 -33.61
CA ASP A 251 -18.55 19.16 -34.63
C ASP A 251 -17.50 20.06 -35.30
N ALA A 252 -17.42 19.86 -36.61
CA ALA A 252 -16.85 20.66 -37.72
C ALA A 252 -15.84 21.80 -37.46
N SER A 253 -14.79 21.76 -38.29
CA SER A 253 -13.82 22.80 -38.65
C SER A 253 -14.29 24.26 -38.57
N THR A 254 -13.48 25.14 -37.97
CA THR A 254 -12.98 26.39 -38.58
C THR A 254 -11.84 26.97 -37.73
N SER A 255 -10.78 27.40 -38.42
CA SER A 255 -9.56 28.05 -37.93
C SER A 255 -9.81 29.44 -37.32
N ALA A 256 -9.17 29.73 -36.20
CA ALA A 256 -8.68 31.09 -35.88
C ALA A 256 -7.45 31.00 -34.93
N PRO A 257 -6.39 31.80 -35.16
CA PRO A 257 -5.19 31.80 -34.32
C PRO A 257 -5.45 32.40 -32.92
N PRO A 258 -4.67 32.03 -31.89
CA PRO A 258 -4.93 32.47 -30.51
C PRO A 258 -4.44 33.91 -30.32
N GLU A 259 -5.33 34.79 -29.86
CA GLU A 259 -4.96 36.09 -29.28
C GLU A 259 -4.65 35.92 -27.78
N PRO A 260 -3.57 36.53 -27.26
CA PRO A 260 -3.09 36.27 -25.91
C PRO A 260 -3.90 37.08 -24.89
N THR A 261 -4.72 36.40 -24.08
CA THR A 261 -5.37 37.02 -22.92
C THR A 261 -4.82 36.45 -21.61
N ALA A 262 -3.94 37.28 -21.03
CA ALA A 262 -3.64 37.50 -19.62
C ALA A 262 -3.87 36.35 -18.61
N PHE A 263 -2.76 35.96 -17.98
CA PHE A 263 -2.68 35.22 -16.73
C PHE A 263 -3.77 35.61 -15.72
N ARG A 264 -4.72 34.71 -15.49
CA ARG A 264 -5.52 34.65 -14.27
C ARG A 264 -4.93 33.53 -13.41
N PRO A 265 -4.60 33.75 -12.13
CA PRO A 265 -4.04 32.68 -11.31
C PRO A 265 -5.08 31.57 -11.16
N GLU A 266 -4.66 30.35 -11.51
CA GLU A 266 -5.44 29.13 -11.33
C GLU A 266 -5.81 28.93 -9.84
N PRO A 267 -7.00 28.39 -9.53
CA PRO A 267 -7.30 27.94 -8.19
C PRO A 267 -6.39 26.76 -7.86
N LYS A 268 -5.70 26.83 -6.71
CA LYS A 268 -4.87 25.73 -6.19
C LYS A 268 -5.65 24.40 -6.20
N PRO A 269 -5.04 23.28 -6.64
CA PRO A 269 -5.64 21.96 -6.51
C PRO A 269 -6.01 21.69 -5.05
N ALA A 270 -7.15 21.06 -4.81
CA ALA A 270 -7.56 20.63 -3.48
C ALA A 270 -6.48 19.73 -2.86
N GLU A 271 -6.03 20.08 -1.66
CA GLU A 271 -4.93 19.41 -0.96
C GLU A 271 -5.26 17.92 -0.72
N GLU A 272 -4.41 17.02 -1.21
CA GLU A 272 -4.46 15.60 -0.87
C GLU A 272 -4.24 15.43 0.64
N ASN A 273 -5.31 15.16 1.39
CA ASN A 273 -5.28 15.20 2.85
C ASN A 273 -4.85 13.83 3.42
N VAL A 274 -3.55 13.57 3.39
CA VAL A 274 -2.93 12.45 4.11
C VAL A 274 -2.64 12.87 5.56
N ALA A 275 -3.13 12.07 6.51
CA ALA A 275 -2.93 12.30 7.93
C ALA A 275 -2.46 11.03 8.64
N PHE A 276 -1.44 11.20 9.49
CA PHE A 276 -0.93 10.19 10.41
C PHE A 276 -1.58 10.36 11.79
N ARG A 277 -1.95 9.24 12.40
CA ARG A 277 -2.50 9.16 13.76
C ARG A 277 -1.84 8.01 14.51
N ILE A 278 -1.89 8.02 15.83
CA ILE A 278 -1.31 6.95 16.65
C ILE A 278 -2.46 6.09 17.15
N GLN A 279 -2.46 4.80 16.81
CA GLN A 279 -3.40 3.86 17.41
C GLN A 279 -2.87 3.45 18.77
N ILE A 280 -3.66 3.71 19.81
CA ILE A 280 -3.28 3.51 21.21
C ILE A 280 -3.98 2.32 21.85
N LEU A 281 -5.08 1.85 21.25
CA LEU A 281 -5.85 0.71 21.73
C LEU A 281 -6.73 0.14 20.62
N ALA A 282 -6.93 -1.18 20.61
CA ALA A 282 -8.00 -1.84 19.87
C ALA A 282 -8.67 -2.90 20.76
N THR A 283 -10.00 -2.86 20.89
CA THR A 283 -10.77 -3.81 21.73
C THR A 283 -12.01 -4.32 20.99
N HIS A 284 -12.46 -5.53 21.29
CA HIS A 284 -13.78 -6.00 20.86
C HIS A 284 -14.91 -5.52 21.78
N SER A 285 -14.58 -5.20 23.04
CA SER A 285 -15.53 -4.61 23.96
C SER A 285 -15.77 -3.15 23.61
N ALA A 286 -17.04 -2.75 23.62
CA ALA A 286 -17.41 -1.35 23.50
C ALA A 286 -16.96 -0.59 24.76
N VAL A 287 -15.90 0.19 24.62
CA VAL A 287 -15.37 1.09 25.65
C VAL A 287 -15.50 2.51 25.13
N SER A 288 -15.90 3.47 25.96
CA SER A 288 -15.97 4.87 25.53
C SER A 288 -14.58 5.50 25.52
N SER A 289 -14.38 6.52 24.66
CA SER A 289 -13.13 7.30 24.65
C SER A 289 -12.78 7.84 26.04
N ASP A 290 -13.77 8.29 26.83
CA ASP A 290 -13.54 8.78 28.20
C ASP A 290 -13.11 7.69 29.18
N ALA A 291 -13.56 6.46 28.97
CA ALA A 291 -13.10 5.33 29.76
C ALA A 291 -11.64 4.99 29.41
N VAL A 292 -11.27 5.02 28.13
CA VAL A 292 -9.87 4.84 27.69
C VAL A 292 -8.96 5.91 28.30
N LYS A 293 -9.36 7.18 28.26
CA LYS A 293 -8.61 8.28 28.90
C LYS A 293 -8.39 8.06 30.39
N ARG A 294 -9.42 7.61 31.12
CA ARG A 294 -9.32 7.34 32.56
C ARG A 294 -8.43 6.14 32.87
N ILE A 295 -8.56 5.04 32.12
CA ILE A 295 -7.79 3.81 32.34
C ILE A 295 -6.28 4.07 32.16
N TYR A 296 -5.90 4.84 31.14
CA TYR A 296 -4.51 5.10 30.79
C TYR A 296 -3.99 6.47 31.26
N ALA A 297 -4.76 7.15 32.13
CA ALA A 297 -4.46 8.50 32.64
C ALA A 297 -4.03 9.48 31.53
N TYR A 298 -4.71 9.42 30.38
CA TYR A 298 -4.35 10.20 29.19
C TYR A 298 -5.24 11.44 29.05
N PRO A 299 -4.67 12.66 29.12
CA PRO A 299 -5.46 13.89 29.07
C PRO A 299 -5.84 14.32 27.64
N GLY A 300 -5.22 13.74 26.60
CA GLY A 300 -5.42 14.16 25.21
C GLY A 300 -6.72 13.68 24.58
N GLU A 301 -6.90 14.00 23.30
CA GLU A 301 -8.06 13.53 22.53
C GLU A 301 -7.95 12.05 22.16
N VAL A 302 -9.08 11.34 22.20
CA VAL A 302 -9.15 9.94 21.77
C VAL A 302 -10.31 9.80 20.80
N ARG A 303 -9.98 9.55 19.54
CA ARG A 303 -10.95 9.22 18.49
C ARG A 303 -11.26 7.74 18.54
N HIS A 304 -12.52 7.42 18.28
CA HIS A 304 -13.01 6.05 18.25
C HIS A 304 -13.55 5.75 16.85
N GLU A 305 -13.03 4.68 16.25
CA GLU A 305 -13.45 4.18 14.95
C GLU A 305 -13.88 2.73 15.12
N ARG A 306 -15.07 2.41 14.62
CA ARG A 306 -15.55 1.03 14.58
C ARG A 306 -15.23 0.43 13.22
N HIS A 307 -14.51 -0.67 13.21
CA HIS A 307 -14.21 -1.43 12.01
C HIS A 307 -14.56 -2.89 12.27
N THR A 308 -15.59 -3.38 11.58
CA THR A 308 -16.20 -4.69 11.83
C THR A 308 -16.60 -4.87 13.30
N GLU A 309 -15.95 -5.78 14.03
CA GLU A 309 -16.16 -6.09 15.45
C GLU A 309 -15.12 -5.43 16.37
N TRP A 310 -14.26 -4.56 15.83
CA TRP A 310 -13.21 -3.87 16.59
C TRP A 310 -13.57 -2.41 16.85
N HIS A 311 -13.39 -2.01 18.11
CA HIS A 311 -13.32 -0.63 18.56
C HIS A 311 -11.85 -0.20 18.55
N LYS A 312 -11.48 0.61 17.56
CA LYS A 312 -10.13 1.14 17.41
C LYS A 312 -10.09 2.55 17.99
N PHE A 313 -9.06 2.83 18.77
CA PHE A 313 -8.85 4.13 19.38
C PHE A 313 -7.56 4.74 18.87
N THR A 314 -7.66 5.94 18.34
CA THR A 314 -6.53 6.70 17.82
C THR A 314 -6.43 8.07 18.48
N THR A 315 -5.22 8.60 18.54
CA THR A 315 -4.95 9.96 19.01
C THR A 315 -3.98 10.67 18.06
N GLY A 316 -3.85 11.98 18.26
CA GLY A 316 -3.06 12.84 17.39
C GLY A 316 -3.69 13.05 16.02
N ASN A 317 -3.13 13.99 15.28
CA ASN A 317 -3.39 14.19 13.86
C ASN A 317 -2.20 14.94 13.29
N HIS A 318 -1.40 14.28 12.47
CA HIS A 318 -0.13 14.80 12.00
C HIS A 318 -0.07 14.71 10.48
N THR A 319 0.42 15.74 9.81
CA THR A 319 0.70 15.69 8.36
C THR A 319 2.08 15.10 8.07
N ALA A 320 2.98 15.12 9.06
CA ALA A 320 4.32 14.58 8.95
C ALA A 320 4.49 13.26 9.74
N TYR A 321 5.06 12.24 9.10
CA TYR A 321 5.33 10.94 9.72
C TYR A 321 6.25 11.07 10.94
N LYS A 322 7.33 11.86 10.83
CA LYS A 322 8.25 12.13 11.95
C LYS A 322 7.50 12.62 13.19
N SER A 323 6.56 13.55 13.02
CA SER A 323 5.78 14.10 14.13
C SER A 323 4.86 13.05 14.77
N ALA A 324 4.25 12.17 13.97
CA ALA A 324 3.46 11.06 14.48
C ALA A 324 4.32 10.02 15.23
N ARG A 325 5.52 9.73 14.71
CA ARG A 325 6.49 8.83 15.35
C ARG A 325 6.98 9.40 16.68
N ASP A 326 7.37 10.68 16.72
CA ASP A 326 7.83 11.32 17.95
C ASP A 326 6.70 11.35 19.01
N ASN A 327 5.45 11.57 18.58
CA ASN A 327 4.29 11.48 19.47
C ASN A 327 4.04 10.05 19.98
N ARG A 328 4.19 9.02 19.13
CA ARG A 328 4.13 7.61 19.55
C ARG A 328 5.17 7.30 20.63
N VAL A 329 6.41 7.78 20.47
CA VAL A 329 7.49 7.58 21.44
C VAL A 329 7.16 8.26 22.78
N ASP A 330 6.65 9.49 22.75
CA ASP A 330 6.20 10.22 23.94
C ASP A 330 5.07 9.46 24.67
N LEU A 331 4.06 9.01 23.92
CA LEU A 331 2.95 8.22 24.46
C LEU A 331 3.42 6.92 25.11
N ASN A 332 4.39 6.23 24.50
CA ASN A 332 4.93 4.99 25.04
C ASN A 332 5.80 5.21 26.29
N THR A 333 6.39 6.40 26.42
CA THR A 333 7.23 6.77 27.57
C THR A 333 6.39 7.23 28.77
N ASN A 334 5.34 8.00 28.52
CA ASN A 334 4.56 8.67 29.55
C ASN A 334 3.26 7.96 29.92
N HIS A 335 2.81 7.00 29.11
CA HIS A 335 1.55 6.27 29.31
C HIS A 335 1.72 4.77 29.11
N THR A 336 0.91 3.98 29.83
CA THR A 336 0.91 2.51 29.78
C THR A 336 -0.02 1.96 28.70
N PHE A 337 -0.08 2.60 27.54
CA PHE A 337 -0.85 2.09 26.41
C PHE A 337 -0.28 0.76 25.88
N PRO A 338 -1.11 -0.17 25.39
CA PRO A 338 -0.66 -1.44 24.82
C PRO A 338 -0.03 -1.22 23.43
N GLY A 339 1.25 -0.86 23.42
CA GLY A 339 2.13 -0.66 22.25
C GLY A 339 1.50 0.20 21.16
N PRO A 340 1.54 1.53 21.36
CA PRO A 340 1.09 2.48 20.35
C PRO A 340 1.87 2.34 19.05
N PHE A 341 1.19 2.43 17.92
CA PHE A 341 1.83 2.43 16.59
C PHE A 341 1.23 3.48 15.65
N VAL A 342 2.02 3.90 14.66
CA VAL A 342 1.60 4.92 13.69
C VAL A 342 0.67 4.30 12.65
N THR A 343 -0.36 5.05 12.30
CA THR A 343 -1.40 4.69 11.34
C THR A 343 -1.61 5.84 10.38
N ALA A 344 -2.02 5.56 9.15
CA ALA A 344 -2.19 6.58 8.15
C ALA A 344 -3.58 6.54 7.51
N TYR A 345 -4.02 7.72 7.08
CA TYR A 345 -5.34 7.95 6.51
C TYR A 345 -5.22 8.87 5.30
N ARG A 346 -5.92 8.55 4.21
CA ARG A 346 -6.13 9.42 3.05
C ARG A 346 -7.61 9.71 2.93
N ASN A 347 -7.99 10.98 2.97
CA ASN A 347 -9.40 11.40 2.88
C ASN A 347 -10.31 10.70 3.90
N GLY A 348 -9.79 10.42 5.09
CA GLY A 348 -10.52 9.73 6.16
C GLY A 348 -10.53 8.19 6.07
N GLN A 349 -10.02 7.60 4.99
CA GLN A 349 -9.89 6.15 4.86
C GLN A 349 -8.49 5.68 5.25
N ARG A 350 -8.42 4.57 6.00
CA ARG A 350 -7.16 3.96 6.44
C ARG A 350 -6.34 3.47 5.24
N ILE A 351 -5.06 3.83 5.20
CA ILE A 351 -4.05 3.35 4.24
C ILE A 351 -2.83 2.81 4.98
N THR A 352 -1.91 2.13 4.29
CA THR A 352 -0.66 1.69 4.92
C THR A 352 0.26 2.87 5.20
N VAL A 353 1.15 2.75 6.18
CA VAL A 353 2.13 3.81 6.48
C VAL A 353 3.09 4.00 5.31
N GLN A 354 3.51 2.91 4.67
CA GLN A 354 4.34 2.95 3.47
C GLN A 354 3.63 3.68 2.31
N GLU A 355 2.35 3.39 2.07
CA GLU A 355 1.54 4.11 1.07
C GLU A 355 1.48 5.61 1.40
N ALA A 356 1.27 5.96 2.67
CA ALA A 356 1.22 7.36 3.10
C ALA A 356 2.57 8.08 2.96
N LEU A 357 3.68 7.41 3.25
CA LEU A 357 5.03 7.93 3.05
C LEU A 357 5.32 8.17 1.57
N LEU A 358 4.88 7.26 0.69
CA LEU A 358 5.01 7.40 -0.75
C LEU A 358 4.20 8.60 -1.28
N ILE A 359 2.92 8.71 -0.89
CA ILE A 359 2.05 9.83 -1.30
C ILE A 359 2.62 11.17 -0.83
N THR A 360 3.07 11.22 0.42
CA THR A 360 3.56 12.46 1.03
C THR A 360 5.04 12.74 0.75
N LYS A 361 5.74 11.84 0.04
CA LYS A 361 7.19 11.90 -0.23
C LYS A 361 8.03 12.08 1.04
N GLN A 362 7.62 11.40 2.11
CA GLN A 362 8.31 11.44 3.40
C GLN A 362 9.16 10.20 3.59
N ASN A 363 10.25 10.36 4.32
CA ASN A 363 11.12 9.24 4.66
C ASN A 363 10.59 8.49 5.88
N TRP A 364 10.75 7.17 5.86
CA TRP A 364 10.62 6.34 7.05
C TRP A 364 11.71 6.72 8.07
N ILE A 365 11.34 6.72 9.35
CA ILE A 365 12.23 7.02 10.46
C ILE A 365 11.93 5.98 11.56
N PRO A 366 12.88 5.09 11.90
CA PRO A 366 12.67 4.07 12.92
C PRO A 366 12.41 4.67 14.32
#